data_AF-A0A7Y4WLH4-F1
#
_entry.id   AF-A0A7Y4WLH4-F1
#
_cell.length_a   1.000
_cell.length_b   1.000
_cell.length_c   1.000
_cell.angle_alpha   90.00
_cell.angle_beta   90.00
_cell.angle_gamma   90.00
#
_symmetry.space_group_name_H-M   'P 1'
#
loop_
_entity.id
_entity.type
_entity.pdbx_description
1 polymer ?
#
loop_
_entity_poly.entity_id
_entity_poly.type
_entity_poly.pdbx_seq_one_letter_code
_entity_poly.pdbx_strand_id
1 'polypeptide(L)'
;MGQSLIQIAETLRDADKKVQLIYAFNGSGKTRLSREFKALIAPKNPEAEEEESKIKILYYNAFTEDLFYWDNDLDNDTDRKLKIQTNNYTNYILVEQGQEPNITSHFQRYTNDKLTPRFNEQFTIKDKDNNDVTIPAFSEVRFSFERGDDSGSDFVKISKGEESCFIWSVFYSLLEQTISVLNVAEVADRETDQFNDLQYVFIDDPVSSLDDSHLIELAVNIAELIKSSTSDLKFIITTHNPLFYNVIYNEFNRVAKTKKWLLEKLNDGTFSVNELKNDSPFSYHLFLLSELEKAIQSTGEIKKFHFNFLRNILEKTSTFLGYNKWEDLLPQESREAYYKRIINLSSHSKHNGDEIAIVEENDKRVLGFLVNEVKSMYGFKSIINNNETEQDVTI
;
A
#
# COMPACT_ATOMS: atom_id res chain seq x y z
N MET A 1 1.82 18.11 18.05
CA MET A 1 1.16 19.24 17.37
C MET A 1 0.64 18.72 16.04
N GLY A 2 -0.61 19.02 15.70
CA GLY A 2 -1.17 18.63 14.40
C GLY A 2 -0.50 19.36 13.24
N GLN A 3 -0.31 18.65 12.13
CA GLN A 3 0.33 19.12 10.90
C GLN A 3 -0.63 18.96 9.72
N SER A 4 -0.41 19.75 8.66
CA SER A 4 -1.03 19.50 7.35
C SER A 4 -0.25 18.43 6.57
N LEU A 5 -0.89 17.82 5.56
CA LEU A 5 -0.20 16.87 4.68
C LEU A 5 0.93 17.53 3.87
N ILE A 6 0.83 18.83 3.59
CA ILE A 6 1.89 19.62 2.95
C ILE A 6 3.12 19.68 3.86
N GLN A 7 2.93 19.99 5.14
CA GLN A 7 4.03 20.01 6.12
C GLN A 7 4.67 18.63 6.30
N ILE A 8 3.87 17.56 6.24
CA ILE A 8 4.39 16.19 6.27
C ILE A 8 5.18 15.89 4.98
N ALA A 9 4.69 16.30 3.80
CA ALA A 9 5.43 16.14 2.55
C ALA A 9 6.77 16.88 2.57
N GLU A 10 6.83 18.10 3.12
CA GLU A 10 8.07 18.84 3.36
C GLU A 10 9.00 18.08 4.31
N THR A 11 8.47 17.53 5.41
CA THR A 11 9.23 16.71 6.36
C THR A 11 9.85 15.49 5.67
N LEU A 12 9.10 14.81 4.79
CA LEU A 12 9.60 13.67 4.02
C LEU A 12 10.68 14.07 3.02
N ARG A 13 10.55 15.22 2.36
CA ARG A 13 11.57 15.74 1.45
C ARG A 13 12.86 16.06 2.20
N ASP A 14 12.74 16.78 3.31
CA ASP A 14 13.85 17.33 4.09
C ASP A 14 14.58 16.27 4.93
N ALA A 15 13.96 15.11 5.16
CA ALA A 15 14.61 13.97 5.80
C ALA A 15 15.85 13.46 5.05
N ASP A 16 15.89 13.69 3.73
CA ASP A 16 16.99 13.31 2.82
C ASP A 16 17.47 11.86 3.01
N LYS A 17 16.52 10.94 2.94
CA LYS A 17 16.74 9.49 3.10
C LYS A 17 16.50 8.76 1.80
N LYS A 18 17.33 7.74 1.55
CA LYS A 18 17.20 6.88 0.36
C LYS A 18 15.91 6.08 0.41
N VAL A 19 15.53 5.59 1.60
CA VAL A 19 14.29 4.84 1.79
C VAL A 19 13.51 5.42 2.97
N GLN A 20 12.22 5.65 2.76
CA GLN A 20 11.30 6.08 3.81
C GLN A 20 10.06 5.19 3.80
N LEU A 21 9.84 4.50 4.91
CA LEU A 21 8.70 3.60 5.10
C LEU A 21 7.66 4.28 5.96
N ILE A 22 6.39 4.26 5.57
CA ILE A 22 5.31 4.91 6.31
C ILE A 22 4.19 3.91 6.53
N TYR A 23 3.98 3.53 7.78
CA TYR A 23 2.76 2.84 8.17
C TYR A 23 1.65 3.85 8.44
N ALA A 24 0.47 3.65 7.87
CA ALA A 24 -0.71 4.45 8.18
C ALA A 24 -1.99 3.62 8.04
N PHE A 25 -2.90 3.74 9.00
CA PHE A 25 -4.19 3.08 8.94
C PHE A 25 -5.00 3.44 7.66
N ASN A 26 -6.00 2.63 7.37
CA ASN A 26 -6.93 2.94 6.28
C ASN A 26 -7.68 4.24 6.57
N GLY A 27 -7.81 5.08 5.54
CA GLY A 27 -8.42 6.41 5.66
C GLY A 27 -7.51 7.51 6.25
N SER A 28 -6.25 7.21 6.59
CA SER A 28 -5.30 8.19 7.14
C SER A 28 -4.73 9.18 6.10
N GLY A 29 -5.17 9.13 4.85
CA GLY A 29 -4.81 10.13 3.82
C GLY A 29 -3.53 9.84 3.02
N LYS A 30 -3.02 8.60 3.00
CA LYS A 30 -1.80 8.21 2.24
C LYS A 30 -1.84 8.62 0.77
N THR A 31 -2.95 8.39 0.08
CA THR A 31 -3.10 8.78 -1.33
C THR A 31 -3.17 10.30 -1.53
N ARG A 32 -3.63 11.06 -0.52
CA ARG A 32 -3.54 12.53 -0.55
C ARG A 32 -2.11 12.99 -0.30
N LEU A 33 -1.41 12.35 0.64
CA LEU A 33 0.01 12.62 0.91
C LEU A 33 0.88 12.42 -0.34
N SER A 34 0.68 11.32 -1.09
CA SER A 34 1.43 11.08 -2.33
C SER A 34 1.20 12.19 -3.38
N ARG A 35 -0.01 12.76 -3.43
CA ARG A 35 -0.32 13.91 -4.29
C ARG A 35 0.31 15.21 -3.83
N GLU A 36 0.26 15.53 -2.53
CA GLU A 36 0.92 16.71 -1.98
C GLU A 36 2.44 16.64 -2.20
N PHE A 37 3.02 15.46 -2.00
CA PHE A 37 4.44 15.22 -2.26
C PHE A 37 4.78 15.39 -3.75
N LYS A 38 3.96 14.85 -4.67
CA LYS A 38 4.12 15.08 -6.11
C LYS A 38 4.08 16.58 -6.47
N ALA A 39 3.10 17.32 -5.93
CA ALA A 39 2.97 18.75 -6.18
C ALA A 39 4.16 19.56 -5.63
N LEU A 40 4.75 19.13 -4.52
CA LEU A 40 5.93 19.75 -3.92
C LEU A 40 7.20 19.57 -4.77
N ILE A 41 7.40 18.38 -5.36
CA ILE A 41 8.60 18.04 -6.14
C ILE A 41 8.48 18.49 -7.61
N ALA A 42 7.30 18.37 -8.19
CA ALA A 42 6.98 18.69 -9.57
C ALA A 42 5.74 19.59 -9.65
N PRO A 43 5.84 20.88 -9.25
CA PRO A 43 4.73 21.81 -9.33
C PRO A 43 4.27 21.97 -10.78
N LYS A 44 2.96 21.88 -11.02
CA LYS A 44 2.39 22.14 -12.34
C LYS A 44 2.54 23.63 -12.64
N ASN A 45 3.25 23.97 -13.72
CA ASN A 45 3.38 25.35 -14.17
C ASN A 45 2.25 25.65 -15.17
N PRO A 46 1.27 26.52 -14.84
CA PRO A 46 0.11 26.77 -15.70
C PRO A 46 0.44 27.59 -16.96
N GLU A 47 1.62 28.24 -17.00
CA GLU A 47 2.09 29.06 -18.13
C GLU A 47 3.09 28.33 -19.04
N ALA A 48 3.53 27.11 -18.65
CA ALA A 48 4.25 26.25 -19.57
C ALA A 48 3.19 25.50 -20.39
N GLU A 49 3.04 25.89 -21.66
CA GLU A 49 2.62 24.94 -22.69
C GLU A 49 3.45 23.66 -22.51
N GLU A 50 2.90 22.50 -22.86
CA GLU A 50 3.39 21.13 -22.62
C GLU A 50 4.81 20.83 -23.17
N GLU A 51 5.81 21.65 -22.87
CA GLU A 51 7.22 21.30 -22.92
C GLU A 51 7.40 20.18 -21.92
N GLU A 52 7.86 19.04 -22.43
CA GLU A 52 8.28 17.82 -21.74
C GLU A 52 8.82 18.11 -20.35
N SER A 53 7.92 18.21 -19.37
CA SER A 53 8.34 18.45 -17.99
C SER A 53 9.06 17.19 -17.56
N LYS A 54 10.39 17.27 -17.48
CA LYS A 54 11.23 16.13 -17.13
C LYS A 54 10.70 15.47 -15.85
N ILE A 55 10.55 14.15 -15.88
CA ILE A 55 9.84 13.40 -14.84
C ILE A 55 10.70 13.41 -13.57
N LYS A 56 10.29 14.18 -12.56
CA LYS A 56 10.99 14.24 -11.26
C LYS A 56 10.49 13.22 -10.24
N ILE A 57 9.28 12.70 -10.42
CA ILE A 57 8.68 11.74 -9.51
C ILE A 57 7.82 10.71 -10.24
N LEU A 58 8.06 9.43 -9.94
CA LEU A 58 7.23 8.30 -10.35
C LEU A 58 6.35 7.89 -9.17
N TYR A 59 5.08 7.55 -9.41
CA TYR A 59 4.18 7.14 -8.34
C TYR A 59 3.27 5.97 -8.71
N TYR A 60 3.03 5.11 -7.73
CA TYR A 60 1.99 4.09 -7.73
C TYR A 60 0.98 4.46 -6.65
N ASN A 61 -0.27 4.69 -7.03
CA ASN A 61 -1.41 4.91 -6.14
C ASN A 61 -2.71 4.65 -6.90
N ALA A 62 -3.87 4.89 -6.28
CA ALA A 62 -5.18 4.73 -6.91
C ALA A 62 -5.34 5.47 -8.26
N PHE A 63 -4.69 6.63 -8.46
CA PHE A 63 -4.74 7.34 -9.74
C PHE A 63 -3.95 6.64 -10.85
N THR A 64 -2.91 5.88 -10.49
CA THR A 64 -2.19 5.01 -11.43
C THR A 64 -3.08 3.82 -11.80
N GLU A 65 -3.84 3.28 -10.86
CA GLU A 65 -4.82 2.22 -11.14
C GLU A 65 -5.96 2.70 -12.03
N ASP A 66 -6.44 3.94 -11.85
CA ASP A 66 -7.49 4.55 -12.68
C ASP A 66 -7.09 4.75 -14.17
N LEU A 67 -5.80 4.58 -14.52
CA LEU A 67 -5.36 4.51 -15.91
C LEU A 67 -5.86 3.26 -16.62
N PHE A 68 -6.32 2.25 -15.85
CA PHE A 68 -6.83 0.99 -16.34
C PHE A 68 -8.32 0.90 -16.02
N TYR A 69 -9.14 0.60 -17.02
CA TYR A 69 -10.58 0.55 -16.83
C TYR A 69 -11.24 -0.50 -17.72
N TRP A 70 -12.25 -1.17 -17.20
CA TRP A 70 -12.93 -2.24 -17.93
C TRP A 70 -13.92 -1.70 -18.95
N ASP A 71 -13.80 -2.21 -20.17
CA ASP A 71 -14.89 -2.30 -21.12
C ASP A 71 -15.52 -3.70 -20.98
N ASN A 72 -16.75 -3.74 -20.46
CA ASN A 72 -17.45 -5.00 -20.19
C ASN A 72 -18.34 -5.46 -21.35
N ASP A 73 -18.36 -4.75 -22.49
CA ASP A 73 -19.23 -5.07 -23.63
C ASP A 73 -20.68 -5.31 -23.18
N LEU A 74 -21.31 -4.29 -22.57
CA LEU A 74 -22.66 -4.42 -21.99
C LEU A 74 -23.74 -4.78 -23.02
N ASP A 75 -23.48 -4.56 -24.31
CA ASP A 75 -24.44 -4.80 -25.39
C ASP A 75 -24.47 -6.28 -25.80
N ASN A 76 -23.33 -6.97 -25.85
CA ASN A 76 -23.25 -8.38 -26.28
C ASN A 76 -22.78 -9.35 -25.19
N ASP A 77 -22.22 -8.85 -24.09
CA ASP A 77 -21.66 -9.59 -22.95
C ASP A 77 -20.62 -10.67 -23.37
N THR A 78 -19.80 -10.37 -24.38
CA THR A 78 -18.91 -11.35 -25.01
C THR A 78 -17.45 -10.93 -25.08
N ASP A 79 -17.14 -9.64 -25.33
CA ASP A 79 -15.76 -9.15 -25.46
C ASP A 79 -15.36 -8.24 -24.30
N ARG A 80 -15.03 -8.85 -23.16
CA ARG A 80 -14.59 -8.12 -21.97
C ARG A 80 -13.10 -7.86 -22.04
N LYS A 81 -12.71 -6.59 -21.97
CA LYS A 81 -11.31 -6.15 -22.10
C LYS A 81 -10.96 -5.02 -21.15
N LEU A 82 -9.71 -5.01 -20.70
CA LEU A 82 -9.18 -3.93 -19.88
C LEU A 82 -8.54 -2.90 -20.81
N LYS A 83 -9.04 -1.66 -20.79
CA LYS A 83 -8.49 -0.55 -21.55
C LYS A 83 -7.43 0.18 -20.73
N ILE A 84 -6.40 0.65 -21.43
CA ILE A 84 -5.29 1.42 -20.87
C ILE A 84 -5.39 2.84 -21.41
N GLN A 85 -5.43 3.83 -20.52
CA GLN A 85 -5.30 5.23 -20.90
C GLN A 85 -3.86 5.50 -21.33
N THR A 86 -3.69 5.89 -22.60
CA THR A 86 -2.38 6.26 -23.15
C THR A 86 -1.81 7.45 -22.39
N ASN A 87 -0.57 7.30 -21.94
CA ASN A 87 0.22 8.34 -21.31
C ASN A 87 1.71 8.05 -21.54
N ASN A 88 2.59 8.99 -21.19
CA ASN A 88 4.02 8.84 -21.44
C ASN A 88 4.62 7.57 -20.78
N TYR A 89 4.11 7.14 -19.63
CA TYR A 89 4.62 5.94 -18.93
C TYR A 89 4.20 4.65 -19.64
N THR A 90 2.91 4.52 -19.98
CA THR A 90 2.40 3.32 -20.65
C THR A 90 2.94 3.20 -22.07
N ASN A 91 3.14 4.33 -22.76
CA ASN A 91 3.79 4.35 -24.08
C ASN A 91 5.24 3.87 -24.00
N TYR A 92 6.04 4.44 -23.10
CA TYR A 92 7.44 4.06 -22.94
C TYR A 92 7.59 2.56 -22.63
N ILE A 93 6.85 2.05 -21.64
CA ILE A 93 7.06 0.68 -21.17
C ILE A 93 6.53 -0.39 -22.13
N LEU A 94 5.39 -0.13 -22.80
CA LEU A 94 4.74 -1.09 -23.69
C LEU A 94 5.22 -0.98 -25.14
N VAL A 95 5.29 0.25 -25.68
CA VAL A 95 5.55 0.48 -27.10
C VAL A 95 7.05 0.60 -27.38
N GLU A 96 7.77 1.42 -26.61
CA GLU A 96 9.18 1.69 -26.87
C GLU A 96 10.09 0.57 -26.34
N GLN A 97 9.82 0.10 -25.12
CA GLN A 97 10.64 -0.91 -24.43
C GLN A 97 10.14 -2.35 -24.59
N GLY A 98 8.92 -2.55 -25.12
CA GLY A 98 8.36 -3.88 -25.39
C GLY A 98 8.31 -4.80 -24.17
N GLN A 99 8.01 -4.27 -22.98
CA GLN A 99 8.11 -5.02 -21.72
C GLN A 99 6.95 -5.99 -21.44
N GLU A 100 6.04 -6.22 -22.40
CA GLU A 100 4.96 -7.20 -22.27
C GLU A 100 5.42 -8.54 -21.67
N PRO A 101 6.53 -9.17 -22.11
CA PRO A 101 6.94 -10.47 -21.56
C PRO A 101 7.27 -10.42 -20.07
N ASN A 102 7.91 -9.33 -19.61
CA ASN A 102 8.24 -9.14 -18.20
C ASN A 102 6.98 -8.86 -17.37
N ILE A 103 6.08 -8.01 -17.90
CA ILE A 103 4.78 -7.72 -17.27
C ILE A 103 3.98 -9.00 -17.08
N THR A 104 3.92 -9.85 -18.11
CA THR A 104 3.28 -11.17 -18.05
C THR A 104 3.92 -12.06 -16.98
N SER A 105 5.26 -12.13 -16.94
CA SER A 105 5.98 -12.95 -15.95
C SER A 105 5.72 -12.49 -14.51
N HIS A 106 5.75 -11.19 -14.24
CA HIS A 106 5.44 -10.66 -12.90
C HIS A 106 3.97 -10.88 -12.53
N PHE A 107 3.05 -10.69 -13.47
CA PHE A 107 1.64 -10.89 -13.23
C PHE A 107 1.33 -12.34 -12.87
N GLN A 108 1.87 -13.28 -13.65
CA GLN A 108 1.75 -14.71 -13.41
C GLN A 108 2.37 -15.13 -12.06
N ARG A 109 3.48 -14.51 -11.66
CA ARG A 109 4.14 -14.75 -10.35
C ARG A 109 3.20 -14.45 -9.17
N TYR A 110 2.41 -13.38 -9.25
CA TYR A 110 1.52 -12.96 -8.16
C TYR A 110 0.09 -13.53 -8.27
N THR A 111 -0.22 -14.28 -9.33
CA THR A 111 -1.57 -14.77 -9.60
C THR A 111 -1.57 -16.24 -9.97
N ASN A 112 -1.57 -16.57 -11.25
CA ASN A 112 -1.61 -17.90 -11.79
C ASN A 112 -0.65 -17.99 -12.98
N ASP A 113 0.22 -19.00 -12.98
CA ASP A 113 1.25 -19.22 -13.98
C ASP A 113 0.72 -19.48 -15.40
N LYS A 114 -0.58 -19.78 -15.53
CA LYS A 114 -1.24 -20.03 -16.83
C LYS A 114 -2.11 -18.87 -17.30
N LEU A 115 -2.32 -17.85 -16.48
CA LEU A 115 -3.16 -16.71 -16.83
C LEU A 115 -2.32 -15.66 -17.56
N THR A 116 -2.54 -15.52 -18.86
CA THR A 116 -1.70 -14.69 -19.74
C THR A 116 -2.46 -13.45 -20.20
N PRO A 117 -1.95 -12.23 -19.94
CA PRO A 117 -2.46 -11.02 -20.56
C PRO A 117 -2.00 -10.96 -22.02
N ARG A 118 -2.88 -10.53 -22.91
CA ARG A 118 -2.63 -10.35 -24.34
C ARG A 118 -2.95 -8.94 -24.73
N PHE A 119 -1.93 -8.20 -25.14
CA PHE A 119 -2.06 -6.83 -25.62
C PHE A 119 -2.52 -6.83 -27.08
N ASN A 120 -3.31 -5.83 -27.46
CA ASN A 120 -3.76 -5.70 -28.84
C ASN A 120 -2.66 -5.11 -29.75
N GLU A 121 -2.61 -5.58 -31.00
CA GLU A 121 -1.96 -4.85 -32.08
C GLU A 121 -2.82 -3.65 -32.51
N GLN A 122 -2.29 -2.73 -33.32
CA GLN A 122 -3.08 -1.64 -33.86
C GLN A 122 -4.13 -2.18 -34.85
N PHE A 123 -5.39 -1.77 -34.69
CA PHE A 123 -6.47 -2.12 -35.63
C PHE A 123 -7.46 -0.95 -35.81
N THR A 124 -8.35 -1.04 -36.80
CA THR A 124 -9.38 -0.02 -37.07
C THR A 124 -10.76 -0.63 -36.96
N ILE A 125 -11.66 0.07 -36.28
CA ILE A 125 -13.08 -0.29 -36.15
C ILE A 125 -13.98 0.84 -36.63
N LYS A 126 -15.23 0.51 -36.92
CA LYS A 126 -16.28 1.51 -37.18
C LYS A 126 -16.89 1.96 -35.86
N ASP A 127 -17.01 3.27 -35.65
CA ASP A 127 -17.78 3.82 -34.54
C ASP A 127 -19.30 3.75 -34.81
N LYS A 128 -20.09 4.28 -33.87
CA LYS A 128 -21.57 4.31 -33.97
C LYS A 128 -22.08 5.13 -35.16
N ASP A 129 -21.26 6.03 -35.69
CA ASP A 129 -21.56 6.92 -36.81
C ASP A 129 -20.91 6.42 -38.12
N ASN A 130 -20.37 5.20 -38.13
CA ASN A 130 -19.72 4.52 -39.26
C ASN A 130 -18.42 5.18 -39.74
N ASN A 131 -17.76 5.96 -38.87
CA ASN A 131 -16.43 6.50 -39.11
C ASN A 131 -15.36 5.49 -38.73
N ASP A 132 -14.22 5.51 -39.43
CA ASP A 132 -13.06 4.70 -39.09
C ASP A 132 -12.35 5.29 -37.87
N VAL A 133 -12.24 4.49 -36.81
CA VAL A 133 -11.50 4.81 -35.58
C VAL A 133 -10.37 3.82 -35.42
N THR A 134 -9.14 4.33 -35.40
CA THR A 134 -7.94 3.52 -35.13
C THR A 134 -7.78 3.33 -33.63
N ILE A 135 -7.74 2.06 -33.21
CA ILE A 135 -7.40 1.65 -31.86
C ILE A 135 -5.88 1.46 -31.79
N PRO A 136 -5.15 2.22 -30.96
CA PRO A 136 -3.70 2.11 -30.85
C PRO A 136 -3.27 0.72 -30.37
N ALA A 137 -2.08 0.28 -30.77
CA ALA A 137 -1.46 -0.90 -30.16
C ALA A 137 -1.28 -0.70 -28.64
N PHE A 138 -1.35 -1.79 -27.88
CA PHE A 138 -1.18 -1.80 -26.42
C PHE A 138 -2.16 -0.91 -25.64
N SER A 139 -3.33 -0.59 -26.23
CA SER A 139 -4.38 0.20 -25.59
C SER A 139 -5.48 -0.67 -24.95
N GLU A 140 -5.52 -1.97 -25.28
CA GLU A 140 -6.47 -2.95 -24.79
C GLU A 140 -5.74 -4.25 -24.40
N VAL A 141 -6.16 -4.85 -23.29
CA VAL A 141 -5.65 -6.12 -22.77
C VAL A 141 -6.79 -7.09 -22.58
N ARG A 142 -6.60 -8.31 -23.08
CA ARG A 142 -7.49 -9.45 -22.82
C ARG A 142 -6.72 -10.52 -22.08
N PHE A 143 -7.41 -11.31 -21.26
CA PHE A 143 -6.77 -12.34 -20.45
C PHE A 143 -7.26 -13.69 -20.90
N SER A 144 -6.38 -14.68 -21.00
CA SER A 144 -6.77 -16.05 -21.28
C SER A 144 -5.88 -17.04 -20.54
N PHE A 145 -6.37 -18.26 -20.38
CA PHE A 145 -5.55 -19.34 -19.84
C PHE A 145 -4.82 -20.05 -20.97
N GLU A 146 -3.51 -20.20 -20.85
CA GLU A 146 -2.73 -21.06 -21.76
C GLU A 146 -3.20 -22.51 -21.61
N ARG A 147 -3.69 -23.07 -22.71
CA ARG A 147 -3.99 -24.48 -22.85
C ARG A 147 -2.93 -25.11 -23.76
N GLY A 148 -2.52 -26.33 -23.45
CA GLY A 148 -1.49 -27.05 -24.21
C GLY A 148 -1.95 -27.56 -25.59
N ASP A 149 -3.06 -27.04 -26.11
CA ASP A 149 -3.65 -27.37 -27.41
C ASP A 149 -3.88 -26.09 -28.23
N ASP A 150 -3.78 -26.18 -29.56
CA ASP A 150 -3.98 -25.07 -30.52
C ASP A 150 -5.44 -24.56 -30.60
N SER A 151 -6.29 -24.89 -29.62
CA SER A 151 -7.64 -24.36 -29.57
C SER A 151 -7.61 -22.91 -29.08
N GLY A 152 -8.35 -22.02 -29.77
CA GLY A 152 -8.44 -20.62 -29.37
C GLY A 152 -8.91 -20.52 -27.91
N SER A 153 -8.06 -19.97 -27.04
CA SER A 153 -8.38 -19.79 -25.63
C SER A 153 -9.45 -18.71 -25.48
N ASP A 154 -10.62 -19.04 -24.93
CA ASP A 154 -11.64 -18.05 -24.59
C ASP A 154 -11.08 -16.99 -23.63
N PHE A 155 -11.42 -15.73 -23.89
CA PHE A 155 -11.02 -14.63 -23.00
C PHE A 155 -11.84 -14.65 -21.71
N VAL A 156 -11.18 -14.35 -20.59
CA VAL A 156 -11.77 -14.37 -19.25
C VAL A 156 -11.71 -12.99 -18.61
N LYS A 157 -12.73 -12.68 -17.82
CA LYS A 157 -12.69 -11.53 -16.91
C LYS A 157 -11.97 -11.94 -15.62
N ILE A 158 -10.87 -11.29 -15.33
CA ILE A 158 -10.11 -11.49 -14.09
C ILE A 158 -10.80 -10.81 -12.90
N SER A 159 -10.52 -11.29 -11.70
CA SER A 159 -10.97 -10.71 -10.44
C SER A 159 -10.35 -9.33 -10.18
N LYS A 160 -10.93 -8.57 -9.23
CA LYS A 160 -10.37 -7.28 -8.81
C LYS A 160 -8.98 -7.38 -8.19
N GLY A 161 -8.68 -8.49 -7.51
CA GLY A 161 -7.34 -8.75 -6.97
C GLY A 161 -6.32 -8.98 -8.08
N GLU A 162 -6.66 -9.82 -9.07
CA GLU A 162 -5.81 -10.05 -10.25
C GLU A 162 -5.64 -8.77 -11.07
N GLU A 163 -6.67 -7.94 -11.22
CA GLU A 163 -6.57 -6.63 -11.89
C GLU A 163 -5.53 -5.73 -11.20
N SER A 164 -5.58 -5.61 -9.87
CA SER A 164 -4.58 -4.85 -9.10
C SER A 164 -3.17 -5.46 -9.26
N CYS A 165 -3.04 -6.78 -9.28
CA CYS A 165 -1.76 -7.45 -9.53
C CYS A 165 -1.21 -7.19 -10.94
N PHE A 166 -2.07 -7.14 -11.95
CA PHE A 166 -1.69 -6.81 -13.32
C PHE A 166 -1.18 -5.38 -13.42
N ILE A 167 -1.91 -4.42 -12.87
CA ILE A 167 -1.52 -3.00 -12.86
C ILE A 167 -0.20 -2.81 -12.10
N TRP A 168 -0.07 -3.46 -10.94
CA TRP A 168 1.18 -3.52 -10.18
C TRP A 168 2.33 -4.08 -11.03
N SER A 169 2.09 -5.15 -11.80
CA SER A 169 3.11 -5.76 -12.66
C SER A 169 3.58 -4.81 -13.78
N VAL A 170 2.68 -4.03 -14.37
CA VAL A 170 3.05 -2.96 -15.32
C VAL A 170 3.95 -1.92 -14.64
N PHE A 171 3.57 -1.46 -13.45
CA PHE A 171 4.37 -0.48 -12.71
C PHE A 171 5.71 -1.05 -12.25
N TYR A 172 5.75 -2.30 -11.80
CA TYR A 172 6.95 -2.97 -11.35
C TYR A 172 7.98 -3.10 -12.48
N SER A 173 7.54 -3.51 -13.68
CA SER A 173 8.42 -3.51 -14.88
C SER A 173 8.94 -2.12 -15.20
N LEU A 174 8.12 -1.08 -15.10
CA LEU A 174 8.58 0.31 -15.27
C LEU A 174 9.63 0.70 -14.23
N LEU A 175 9.43 0.33 -12.97
CA LEU A 175 10.38 0.62 -11.90
C LEU A 175 11.71 -0.12 -12.10
N GLU A 176 11.65 -1.37 -12.55
CA GLU A 176 12.84 -2.17 -12.88
C GLU A 176 13.64 -1.55 -14.02
N GLN A 177 12.98 -1.17 -15.12
CA GLN A 177 13.62 -0.46 -16.23
C GLN A 177 14.22 0.88 -15.79
N THR A 178 13.48 1.65 -15.00
CA THR A 178 13.94 2.94 -14.47
C THR A 178 15.22 2.79 -13.65
N ILE A 179 15.27 1.79 -12.76
CA ILE A 179 16.45 1.52 -11.94
C ILE A 179 17.62 1.03 -12.80
N SER A 180 17.36 0.16 -13.78
CA SER A 180 18.37 -0.31 -14.73
C SER A 180 19.05 0.86 -15.44
N VAL A 181 18.26 1.78 -16.02
CA VAL A 181 18.76 2.97 -16.70
C VAL A 181 19.55 3.89 -15.75
N LEU A 182 19.02 4.15 -14.55
CA LEU A 182 19.66 5.05 -13.59
C LEU A 182 20.92 4.47 -12.94
N ASN A 183 21.07 3.16 -12.93
CA ASN A 183 22.28 2.48 -12.44
C ASN A 183 23.47 2.65 -13.40
N VAL A 184 23.24 3.02 -14.67
CA VAL A 184 24.30 3.42 -15.60
C VAL A 184 24.86 4.78 -15.15
N ALA A 185 26.14 4.78 -14.77
CA ALA A 185 26.80 5.93 -14.16
C ALA A 185 26.96 7.11 -15.14
N GLU A 186 27.40 6.82 -16.38
CA GLU A 186 27.59 7.83 -17.41
C GLU A 186 26.27 8.15 -18.09
N VAL A 187 25.82 9.40 -17.99
CA VAL A 187 24.54 9.84 -18.56
C VAL A 187 24.48 9.64 -20.07
N ALA A 188 25.62 9.75 -20.75
CA ALA A 188 25.73 9.56 -22.20
C ALA A 188 25.56 8.09 -22.65
N ASP A 189 25.76 7.14 -21.73
CA ASP A 189 25.66 5.69 -22.00
C ASP A 189 24.28 5.13 -21.61
N ARG A 190 23.38 5.98 -21.10
CA ARG A 190 22.01 5.58 -20.75
C ARG A 190 21.19 5.34 -22.00
N GLU A 191 20.35 4.31 -21.97
CA GLU A 191 19.44 3.96 -23.07
C GLU A 191 18.36 5.03 -23.32
N THR A 192 18.02 5.81 -22.30
CA THR A 192 17.11 6.96 -22.40
C THR A 192 17.52 8.07 -21.43
N ASP A 193 17.22 9.31 -21.79
CA ASP A 193 17.39 10.48 -20.93
C ASP A 193 16.15 10.83 -20.10
N GLN A 194 15.02 10.17 -20.37
CA GLN A 194 13.71 10.44 -19.78
C GLN A 194 13.71 10.41 -18.24
N PHE A 195 14.55 9.56 -17.64
CA PHE A 195 14.64 9.38 -16.19
C PHE A 195 15.77 10.18 -15.54
N ASN A 196 16.58 10.91 -16.30
CA ASN A 196 17.79 11.55 -15.76
C ASN A 196 17.51 12.53 -14.61
N ASP A 197 16.35 13.16 -14.62
CA ASP A 197 15.91 14.12 -13.61
C ASP A 197 14.97 13.51 -12.55
N LEU A 198 14.79 12.18 -12.57
CA LEU A 198 13.97 11.46 -11.60
C LEU A 198 14.65 11.45 -10.22
N GLN A 199 13.93 11.96 -9.22
CA GLN A 199 14.43 12.10 -7.85
C GLN A 199 13.76 11.14 -6.88
N TYR A 200 12.46 10.86 -7.09
CA TYR A 200 11.64 10.10 -6.16
C TYR A 200 10.79 9.04 -6.86
N VAL A 201 10.63 7.91 -6.18
CA VAL A 201 9.57 6.92 -6.43
C VAL A 201 8.68 6.87 -5.19
N PHE A 202 7.38 7.04 -5.37
CA PHE A 202 6.38 6.99 -4.31
C PHE A 202 5.42 5.83 -4.53
N ILE A 203 5.38 4.86 -3.62
CA ILE A 203 4.52 3.67 -3.73
C ILE A 203 3.50 3.71 -2.59
N ASP A 204 2.22 3.86 -2.92
CA ASP A 204 1.11 3.86 -1.97
C ASP A 204 0.28 2.58 -2.10
N ASP A 205 0.35 1.72 -1.08
CA ASP A 205 -0.39 0.45 -0.99
C ASP A 205 -0.31 -0.39 -2.29
N PRO A 206 0.86 -0.97 -2.62
CA PRO A 206 1.12 -1.55 -3.94
C PRO A 206 0.14 -2.64 -4.38
N VAL A 207 -0.35 -3.47 -3.45
CA VAL A 207 -1.51 -4.34 -3.67
C VAL A 207 -2.22 -4.61 -2.33
N SER A 208 -3.55 -4.45 -2.28
CA SER A 208 -4.34 -4.68 -1.06
C SER A 208 -5.08 -6.02 -0.99
N SER A 209 -5.12 -6.77 -2.09
CA SER A 209 -6.01 -7.94 -2.25
C SER A 209 -5.29 -9.28 -2.43
N LEU A 210 -3.97 -9.32 -2.23
CA LEU A 210 -3.19 -10.55 -2.23
C LEU A 210 -3.38 -11.33 -0.93
N ASP A 211 -3.23 -12.66 -1.01
CA ASP A 211 -3.03 -13.49 0.18
C ASP A 211 -1.67 -13.21 0.84
N ASP A 212 -1.52 -13.69 2.08
CA ASP A 212 -0.33 -13.44 2.90
C ASP A 212 0.97 -13.90 2.21
N SER A 213 0.96 -15.02 1.49
CA SER A 213 2.16 -15.57 0.84
C SER A 213 2.62 -14.69 -0.31
N HIS A 214 1.71 -14.35 -1.23
CA HIS A 214 2.02 -13.49 -2.36
C HIS A 214 2.34 -12.05 -1.91
N LEU A 215 1.71 -11.57 -0.84
CA LEU A 215 2.01 -10.26 -0.27
C LEU A 215 3.42 -10.20 0.34
N ILE A 216 3.85 -11.26 1.04
CA ILE A 216 5.24 -11.38 1.52
C ILE A 216 6.20 -11.39 0.34
N GLU A 217 5.91 -12.18 -0.70
CA GLU A 217 6.75 -12.25 -1.90
C GLU A 217 6.86 -10.91 -2.62
N LEU A 218 5.75 -10.18 -2.77
CA LEU A 218 5.73 -8.83 -3.34
C LEU A 218 6.59 -7.87 -2.53
N ALA A 219 6.48 -7.90 -1.19
CA ALA A 219 7.31 -7.09 -0.31
C ALA A 219 8.82 -7.40 -0.48
N VAL A 220 9.19 -8.68 -0.53
CA VAL A 220 10.59 -9.09 -0.77
C VAL A 220 11.09 -8.58 -2.11
N ASN A 221 10.33 -8.79 -3.20
CA ASN A 221 10.70 -8.32 -4.54
C ASN A 221 10.91 -6.79 -4.59
N ILE A 222 10.01 -6.00 -4.00
CA ILE A 222 10.17 -4.53 -3.90
C ILE A 222 11.47 -4.20 -3.16
N ALA A 223 11.73 -4.84 -2.03
CA ALA A 223 12.90 -4.55 -1.23
C ALA A 223 14.20 -4.88 -1.98
N GLU A 224 14.25 -6.02 -2.67
CA GLU A 224 15.38 -6.42 -3.51
C GLU A 224 15.61 -5.44 -4.66
N LEU A 225 14.55 -5.04 -5.35
CA LEU A 225 14.62 -4.06 -6.44
C LEU A 225 15.13 -2.69 -5.95
N ILE A 226 14.65 -2.21 -4.82
CA ILE A 226 15.15 -0.96 -4.24
C ILE A 226 16.61 -1.07 -3.81
N LYS A 227 17.02 -2.22 -3.26
CA LYS A 227 18.42 -2.47 -2.86
C LYS A 227 19.36 -2.56 -4.06
N SER A 228 18.86 -2.97 -5.23
CA SER A 228 19.65 -3.01 -6.47
C SER A 228 19.91 -1.62 -7.09
N SER A 229 19.16 -0.60 -6.66
CA SER A 229 19.40 0.78 -7.08
C SER A 229 20.72 1.30 -6.51
N THR A 230 21.67 1.62 -7.39
CA THR A 230 22.96 2.24 -7.05
C THR A 230 22.94 3.77 -7.19
N SER A 231 21.91 4.32 -7.83
CA SER A 231 21.71 5.76 -8.00
C SER A 231 21.25 6.48 -6.73
N ASP A 232 21.15 7.81 -6.82
CA ASP A 232 20.62 8.70 -5.78
C ASP A 232 19.08 8.73 -5.72
N LEU A 233 18.40 7.86 -6.48
CA LEU A 233 16.94 7.73 -6.48
C LEU A 233 16.44 7.40 -5.06
N LYS A 234 15.42 8.14 -4.62
CA LYS A 234 14.81 8.00 -3.29
C LYS A 234 13.46 7.33 -3.37
N PHE A 235 13.15 6.51 -2.37
CA PHE A 235 11.95 5.69 -2.33
C PHE A 235 11.11 6.04 -1.10
N ILE A 236 9.83 6.29 -1.30
CA ILE A 236 8.84 6.47 -0.24
C ILE A 236 7.78 5.40 -0.42
N ILE A 237 7.60 4.53 0.57
CA ILE A 237 6.61 3.46 0.54
C ILE A 237 5.62 3.69 1.67
N THR A 238 4.34 3.77 1.34
CA THR A 238 3.26 3.87 2.30
C THR A 238 2.39 2.63 2.27
N THR A 239 1.99 2.14 3.44
CA THR A 239 1.02 1.05 3.49
C THR A 239 0.13 1.08 4.73
N HIS A 240 -1.05 0.47 4.64
CA HIS A 240 -1.86 0.09 5.80
C HIS A 240 -1.71 -1.38 6.21
N ASN A 241 -1.14 -2.23 5.35
CA ASN A 241 -1.07 -3.65 5.60
C ASN A 241 0.10 -3.96 6.55
N PRO A 242 -0.17 -4.46 7.77
CA PRO A 242 0.89 -4.67 8.75
C PRO A 242 1.86 -5.79 8.38
N LEU A 243 1.40 -6.83 7.67
CA LEU A 243 2.28 -7.91 7.21
C LEU A 243 3.27 -7.40 6.18
N PHE A 244 2.77 -6.68 5.17
CA PHE A 244 3.61 -6.03 4.16
C PHE A 244 4.62 -5.08 4.80
N TYR A 245 4.14 -4.21 5.70
CA TYR A 245 5.00 -3.28 6.41
C TYR A 245 6.10 -4.01 7.19
N ASN A 246 5.78 -5.11 7.86
CA ASN A 246 6.76 -5.88 8.64
C ASN A 246 7.86 -6.51 7.79
N VAL A 247 7.50 -7.08 6.65
CA VAL A 247 8.48 -7.67 5.73
C VAL A 247 9.42 -6.57 5.25
N ILE A 248 8.89 -5.48 4.68
CA ILE A 248 9.69 -4.33 4.21
C ILE A 248 10.52 -3.72 5.35
N TYR A 249 9.93 -3.55 6.54
CA TYR A 249 10.60 -3.03 7.73
C TYR A 249 11.86 -3.83 8.04
N ASN A 250 11.74 -5.16 8.06
CA ASN A 250 12.83 -6.07 8.37
C ASN A 250 13.88 -6.06 7.25
N GLU A 251 13.43 -6.06 5.99
CA GLU A 251 14.32 -5.96 4.83
C GLU A 251 15.21 -4.70 4.86
N PHE A 252 14.70 -3.59 5.39
CA PHE A 252 15.44 -2.33 5.50
C PHE A 252 15.96 -2.01 6.91
N ASN A 253 15.79 -2.91 7.89
CA ASN A 253 16.10 -2.60 9.29
C ASN A 253 17.58 -2.22 9.52
N ARG A 254 18.48 -2.73 8.68
CA ARG A 254 19.93 -2.48 8.75
C ARG A 254 20.47 -1.71 7.54
N VAL A 255 19.60 -1.21 6.68
CA VAL A 255 20.00 -0.46 5.49
C VAL A 255 20.19 1.00 5.90
N ALA A 256 21.44 1.48 5.77
CA ALA A 256 21.78 2.86 6.06
C ALA A 256 20.90 3.83 5.26
N LYS A 257 20.66 5.03 5.81
CA LYS A 257 19.77 6.05 5.21
C LYS A 257 18.32 5.58 4.99
N THR A 258 17.83 4.69 5.84
CA THR A 258 16.39 4.36 5.93
C THR A 258 15.75 5.12 7.10
N LYS A 259 14.55 5.67 6.90
CA LYS A 259 13.68 6.14 7.99
C LYS A 259 12.34 5.43 7.95
N LYS A 260 11.73 5.31 9.12
CA LYS A 260 10.49 4.57 9.33
C LYS A 260 9.54 5.48 10.10
N TRP A 261 8.32 5.57 9.63
CA TRP A 261 7.37 6.57 10.06
C TRP A 261 6.03 5.94 10.37
N LEU A 262 5.34 6.50 11.36
CA LEU A 262 3.94 6.27 11.61
C LEU A 262 3.17 7.54 11.26
N LEU A 263 2.23 7.43 10.32
CA LEU A 263 1.32 8.51 9.94
C LEU A 263 -0.05 8.28 10.59
N GLU A 264 -0.51 9.27 11.35
CA GLU A 264 -1.79 9.25 12.05
C GLU A 264 -2.66 10.43 11.57
N LYS A 265 -3.97 10.19 11.46
CA LYS A 265 -4.97 11.24 11.25
C LYS A 265 -5.62 11.51 12.60
N LEU A 266 -5.51 12.75 13.07
CA LEU A 266 -6.01 13.20 14.36
C LEU A 266 -7.51 13.54 14.29
N ASN A 267 -8.15 13.64 15.46
CA ASN A 267 -9.61 13.84 15.58
C ASN A 267 -10.08 15.19 15.05
N ASP A 268 -9.22 16.20 15.12
CA ASP A 268 -9.47 17.54 14.58
C ASP A 268 -9.29 17.61 13.05
N GLY A 269 -8.98 16.47 12.40
CA GLY A 269 -8.74 16.37 10.96
C GLY A 269 -7.31 16.72 10.53
N THR A 270 -6.44 17.12 11.47
CA THR A 270 -5.00 17.31 11.21
C THR A 270 -4.26 15.96 11.25
N PHE A 271 -2.95 15.98 11.00
CA PHE A 271 -2.13 14.77 10.90
C PHE A 271 -0.92 14.83 11.82
N SER A 272 -0.35 13.68 12.15
CA SER A 272 0.97 13.59 12.79
C SER A 272 1.83 12.53 12.08
N VAL A 273 3.11 12.82 11.94
CA VAL A 273 4.12 11.86 11.48
C VAL A 273 5.18 11.68 12.56
N ASN A 274 5.35 10.44 13.03
CA ASN A 274 6.28 10.11 14.12
C ASN A 274 7.34 9.13 13.63
N GLU A 275 8.62 9.40 13.92
CA GLU A 275 9.72 8.50 13.56
C GLU A 275 9.73 7.28 14.49
N LEU A 276 9.76 6.08 13.91
CA LEU A 276 9.90 4.82 14.61
C LEU A 276 11.39 4.50 14.74
N LYS A 277 11.96 4.77 15.92
CA LYS A 277 13.41 4.65 16.19
C LYS A 277 13.87 3.25 16.63
N ASN A 278 12.96 2.36 17.01
CA ASN A 278 13.35 1.08 17.61
C ASN A 278 13.87 0.09 16.58
N ASP A 279 15.01 -0.55 16.82
CA ASP A 279 15.50 -1.66 16.00
C ASP A 279 14.64 -2.93 16.09
N SER A 280 13.66 -2.94 17.02
CA SER A 280 12.68 -4.03 17.11
C SER A 280 11.75 -4.02 15.89
N PRO A 281 11.44 -5.19 15.30
CA PRO A 281 10.44 -5.30 14.25
C PRO A 281 9.14 -4.60 14.67
N PHE A 282 8.48 -3.92 13.73
CA PHE A 282 7.14 -3.39 13.98
C PHE A 282 6.22 -4.56 14.38
N SER A 283 5.90 -4.70 15.66
CA SER A 283 4.90 -5.67 16.06
C SER A 283 3.55 -4.97 15.97
N TYR A 284 2.81 -5.25 14.91
CA TYR A 284 1.47 -4.71 14.70
C TYR A 284 0.60 -4.85 15.95
N HIS A 285 0.67 -5.99 16.64
CA HIS A 285 -0.09 -6.23 17.87
C HIS A 285 0.38 -5.36 19.05
N LEU A 286 1.69 -5.10 19.17
CA LEU A 286 2.19 -4.14 20.16
C LEU A 286 1.78 -2.72 19.79
N PHE A 287 1.77 -2.38 18.51
CA PHE A 287 1.26 -1.09 18.04
C PHE A 287 -0.23 -0.92 18.36
N LEU A 288 -1.08 -1.91 18.03
CA LEU A 288 -2.49 -1.92 18.41
C LEU A 288 -2.69 -1.78 19.92
N LEU A 289 -1.86 -2.46 20.72
CA LEU A 289 -1.91 -2.33 22.18
C LEU A 289 -1.53 -0.92 22.64
N SER A 290 -0.52 -0.30 22.02
CA SER A 290 -0.13 1.07 22.33
C SER A 290 -1.24 2.07 21.99
N GLU A 291 -1.96 1.86 20.88
CA GLU A 291 -3.12 2.68 20.51
C GLU A 291 -4.27 2.51 21.51
N LEU A 292 -4.52 1.29 21.98
CA LEU A 292 -5.47 1.03 23.06
C LEU A 292 -5.05 1.72 24.35
N GLU A 293 -3.78 1.65 24.74
CA GLU A 293 -3.26 2.33 25.93
C GLU A 293 -3.46 3.84 25.84
N LYS A 294 -3.17 4.47 24.69
CA LYS A 294 -3.40 5.91 24.48
C LYS A 294 -4.88 6.24 24.59
N ALA A 295 -5.75 5.42 24.01
CA ALA A 295 -7.19 5.64 23.99
C ALA A 295 -7.84 5.55 25.38
N ILE A 296 -7.32 4.71 26.28
CA ILE A 296 -7.89 4.53 27.63
C ILE A 296 -7.34 5.52 28.66
N GLN A 297 -6.37 6.37 28.29
CA GLN A 297 -5.90 7.46 29.14
C GLN A 297 -6.99 8.53 29.33
N SER A 298 -6.88 9.33 30.38
CA SER A 298 -7.85 10.40 30.70
C SER A 298 -8.01 11.45 29.60
N THR A 299 -6.99 11.63 28.77
CA THR A 299 -6.98 12.52 27.59
C THR A 299 -7.35 11.81 26.29
N GLY A 300 -7.47 10.47 26.33
CA GLY A 300 -7.76 9.63 25.18
C GLY A 300 -9.24 9.59 24.83
N GLU A 301 -9.53 9.27 23.57
CA GLU A 301 -10.91 9.06 23.10
C GLU A 301 -11.09 7.62 22.62
N ILE A 302 -12.03 6.90 23.22
CA ILE A 302 -12.37 5.54 22.80
C ILE A 302 -13.38 5.57 21.65
N LYS A 303 -12.99 4.99 20.51
CA LYS A 303 -13.80 4.85 19.30
C LYS A 303 -14.11 3.38 19.02
N LYS A 304 -15.12 3.11 18.17
CA LYS A 304 -15.55 1.74 17.83
C LYS A 304 -14.40 0.87 17.32
N PHE A 305 -13.52 1.41 16.47
CA PHE A 305 -12.41 0.62 15.92
C PHE A 305 -11.40 0.15 16.99
N HIS A 306 -11.34 0.77 18.18
CA HIS A 306 -10.51 0.27 19.27
C HIS A 306 -11.00 -1.11 19.77
N PHE A 307 -12.29 -1.43 19.68
CA PHE A 307 -12.78 -2.78 20.00
C PHE A 307 -12.25 -3.82 19.01
N ASN A 308 -12.09 -3.46 17.74
CA ASN A 308 -11.41 -4.30 16.76
C ASN A 308 -9.94 -4.53 17.11
N PHE A 309 -9.24 -3.52 17.65
CA PHE A 309 -7.85 -3.67 18.06
C PHE A 309 -7.71 -4.66 19.21
N LEU A 310 -8.56 -4.53 20.24
CA LEU A 310 -8.59 -5.47 21.36
C LEU A 310 -8.88 -6.90 20.87
N ARG A 311 -9.87 -7.04 19.98
CA ARG A 311 -10.20 -8.34 19.37
C ARG A 311 -9.01 -8.95 18.63
N ASN A 312 -8.34 -8.19 17.77
CA ASN A 312 -7.18 -8.66 17.02
C ASN A 312 -6.04 -9.13 17.93
N ILE A 313 -5.79 -8.42 19.04
CA ILE A 313 -4.79 -8.81 20.03
C ILE A 313 -5.20 -10.11 20.71
N LEU A 314 -6.46 -10.24 21.13
CA LEU A 314 -6.97 -11.46 21.78
C LEU A 314 -6.91 -12.66 20.84
N GLU A 315 -7.33 -12.51 19.58
CA GLU A 315 -7.28 -13.59 18.58
C GLU A 315 -5.85 -14.11 18.37
N LYS A 316 -4.87 -13.22 18.23
CA LYS A 316 -3.47 -13.62 18.04
C LYS A 316 -2.83 -14.16 19.32
N THR A 317 -3.17 -13.58 20.47
CA THR A 317 -2.73 -14.10 21.76
C THR A 317 -3.28 -15.50 22.02
N SER A 318 -4.55 -15.76 21.66
CA SER A 318 -5.15 -17.09 21.86
C SER A 318 -4.50 -18.13 20.98
N THR A 319 -4.21 -17.78 19.71
CA THR A 319 -3.43 -18.66 18.83
C THR A 319 -2.05 -18.95 19.40
N PHE A 320 -1.34 -17.91 19.88
CA PHE A 320 0.01 -18.06 20.43
C PHE A 320 0.04 -18.93 21.70
N LEU A 321 -0.95 -18.79 22.58
CA LEU A 321 -1.05 -19.53 23.83
C LEU A 321 -1.72 -20.91 23.67
N GLY A 322 -2.16 -21.28 22.47
CA GLY A 322 -2.77 -22.59 22.19
C GLY A 322 -4.24 -22.73 22.61
N TYR A 323 -4.97 -21.63 22.75
CA TYR A 323 -6.41 -21.64 22.99
C TYR A 323 -7.20 -21.82 21.69
N ASN A 324 -8.28 -22.60 21.74
CA ASN A 324 -9.16 -22.81 20.59
C ASN A 324 -10.03 -21.59 20.27
N LYS A 325 -10.32 -20.77 21.28
CA LYS A 325 -11.20 -19.61 21.17
C LYS A 325 -10.62 -18.42 21.91
N TRP A 326 -10.71 -17.23 21.32
CA TRP A 326 -10.12 -16.04 21.90
C TRP A 326 -10.90 -15.52 23.11
N GLU A 327 -12.21 -15.80 23.20
CA GLU A 327 -13.00 -15.44 24.37
C GLU A 327 -12.55 -16.15 25.64
N ASP A 328 -11.81 -17.25 25.52
CA ASP A 328 -11.25 -17.95 26.68
C ASP A 328 -10.20 -17.12 27.43
N LEU A 329 -9.63 -16.10 26.77
CA LEU A 329 -8.74 -15.13 27.38
C LEU A 329 -9.47 -14.04 28.17
N LEU A 330 -10.80 -13.95 28.06
CA LEU A 330 -11.61 -12.95 28.79
C LEU A 330 -11.93 -13.40 30.21
N PRO A 331 -12.15 -12.45 31.15
CA PRO A 331 -12.50 -12.74 32.54
C PRO A 331 -13.70 -13.68 32.66
N GLN A 332 -13.54 -14.75 33.45
CA GLN A 332 -14.48 -15.88 33.47
C GLN A 332 -15.88 -15.49 33.98
N GLU A 333 -15.97 -14.58 34.96
CA GLU A 333 -17.23 -14.21 35.62
C GLU A 333 -18.24 -13.51 34.70
N SER A 334 -17.78 -12.91 33.60
CA SER A 334 -18.63 -12.16 32.66
C SER A 334 -18.22 -12.34 31.19
N ARG A 335 -17.55 -13.46 30.89
CA ARG A 335 -16.97 -13.77 29.57
C ARG A 335 -17.95 -13.58 28.42
N GLU A 336 -19.15 -14.15 28.53
CA GLU A 336 -20.15 -14.11 27.45
C GLU A 336 -20.63 -12.67 27.17
N ALA A 337 -20.79 -11.85 28.22
CA ALA A 337 -21.19 -10.46 28.08
C ALA A 337 -20.09 -9.64 27.38
N TYR A 338 -18.83 -9.80 27.79
CA TYR A 338 -17.68 -9.15 27.16
C TYR A 338 -17.51 -9.57 25.70
N TYR A 339 -17.60 -10.87 25.42
CA TYR A 339 -17.51 -11.41 24.07
C TYR A 339 -18.56 -10.79 23.14
N LYS A 340 -19.85 -10.84 23.53
CA LYS A 340 -20.94 -10.25 22.74
C LYS A 340 -20.72 -8.77 22.49
N ARG A 341 -20.26 -8.04 23.50
CA ARG A 341 -19.99 -6.60 23.42
C ARG A 341 -18.87 -6.29 22.42
N ILE A 342 -17.74 -7.00 22.53
CA ILE A 342 -16.61 -6.85 21.59
C ILE A 342 -17.07 -7.18 20.17
N ILE A 343 -17.74 -8.32 19.95
CA ILE A 343 -18.22 -8.71 18.62
C ILE A 343 -19.15 -7.66 18.02
N ASN A 344 -20.13 -7.17 18.78
CA ASN A 344 -21.10 -6.18 18.30
C ASN A 344 -20.46 -4.84 17.93
N LEU A 345 -19.44 -4.42 18.68
CA LEU A 345 -18.72 -3.16 18.41
C LEU A 345 -17.62 -3.35 17.35
N SER A 346 -17.22 -4.59 17.08
CA SER A 346 -16.23 -4.97 16.08
C SER A 346 -16.82 -5.26 14.69
N SER A 347 -18.09 -5.67 14.62
CA SER A 347 -18.71 -6.27 13.43
C SER A 347 -19.15 -5.32 12.31
N HIS A 348 -18.64 -4.08 12.25
CA HIS A 348 -18.89 -3.12 11.17
C HIS A 348 -17.63 -2.72 10.39
N SER A 349 -16.61 -3.57 10.38
CA SER A 349 -15.28 -3.26 9.82
C SER A 349 -15.08 -3.54 8.33
N LYS A 350 -16.11 -3.92 7.55
CA LYS A 350 -15.95 -4.06 6.09
C LYS A 350 -16.14 -2.76 5.31
N HIS A 351 -16.90 -1.79 5.82
CA HIS A 351 -17.03 -0.47 5.23
C HIS A 351 -17.32 0.55 6.33
N ASN A 352 -16.43 1.55 6.48
CA ASN A 352 -16.65 2.90 7.03
C ASN A 352 -15.54 3.33 8.00
N GLY A 353 -14.60 4.11 7.46
CA GLY A 353 -13.64 4.90 8.22
C GLY A 353 -14.20 6.22 8.79
N ASP A 354 -15.50 6.49 8.62
CA ASP A 354 -16.11 7.79 8.96
C ASP A 354 -17.41 7.70 9.80
N GLU A 355 -17.75 6.55 10.38
CA GLU A 355 -18.84 6.52 11.37
C GLU A 355 -18.34 6.92 12.76
N ILE A 356 -18.56 8.20 13.13
CA ILE A 356 -18.59 8.64 14.53
C ILE A 356 -19.85 8.05 15.16
N ALA A 357 -19.89 6.73 15.30
CA ALA A 357 -20.91 6.09 16.10
C ALA A 357 -20.50 6.28 17.56
N ILE A 358 -21.33 7.01 18.30
CA ILE A 358 -21.14 7.31 19.72
C ILE A 358 -20.95 5.98 20.46
N VAL A 359 -19.77 5.82 21.09
CA VAL A 359 -19.48 4.72 22.00
C VAL A 359 -20.04 5.09 23.36
N GLU A 360 -20.90 4.26 23.94
CA GLU A 360 -21.51 4.59 25.24
C GLU A 360 -20.44 4.63 26.33
N GLU A 361 -20.61 5.47 27.35
CA GLU A 361 -19.67 5.56 28.48
C GLU A 361 -19.47 4.21 29.19
N ASN A 362 -20.50 3.35 29.16
CA ASN A 362 -20.36 2.00 29.68
C ASN A 362 -19.43 1.13 28.80
N ASP A 363 -19.47 1.28 27.48
CA ASP A 363 -18.59 0.56 26.55
C ASP A 363 -17.13 1.00 26.78
N LYS A 364 -16.92 2.31 26.93
CA LYS A 364 -15.59 2.90 27.21
C LYS A 364 -14.98 2.34 28.49
N ARG A 365 -15.74 2.29 29.58
CA ARG A 365 -15.29 1.70 30.85
C ARG A 365 -14.93 0.23 30.71
N VAL A 366 -15.73 -0.54 29.97
CA VAL A 366 -15.45 -1.97 29.73
C VAL A 366 -14.19 -2.15 28.90
N LEU A 367 -13.99 -1.37 27.84
CA LEU A 367 -12.76 -1.45 27.05
C LEU A 367 -11.53 -1.14 27.91
N GLY A 368 -11.57 -0.06 28.70
CA GLY A 368 -10.48 0.31 29.60
C GLY A 368 -10.15 -0.79 30.62
N PHE A 369 -11.18 -1.41 31.21
CA PHE A 369 -11.02 -2.56 32.09
C PHE A 369 -10.34 -3.74 31.38
N LEU A 370 -10.86 -4.16 30.23
CA LEU A 370 -10.36 -5.34 29.50
C LEU A 370 -8.92 -5.14 29.01
N VAL A 371 -8.56 -3.95 28.53
CA VAL A 371 -7.17 -3.66 28.12
C VAL A 371 -6.21 -3.80 29.29
N ASN A 372 -6.58 -3.29 30.47
CA ASN A 372 -5.75 -3.41 31.67
C ASN A 372 -5.65 -4.87 32.16
N GLU A 373 -6.74 -5.63 32.12
CA GLU A 373 -6.74 -7.06 32.45
C GLU A 373 -5.81 -7.84 31.52
N VAL A 374 -5.93 -7.66 30.21
CA VAL A 374 -5.07 -8.32 29.21
C VAL A 374 -3.59 -8.00 29.46
N LYS A 375 -3.27 -6.73 29.76
CA LYS A 375 -1.90 -6.34 30.09
C LYS A 375 -1.38 -7.03 31.34
N SER A 376 -2.17 -7.00 32.41
CA SER A 376 -1.81 -7.57 33.71
C SER A 376 -1.63 -9.09 33.62
N MET A 377 -2.60 -9.77 33.02
CA MET A 377 -2.67 -11.23 32.96
C MET A 377 -1.56 -11.85 32.09
N TYR A 378 -1.17 -11.19 31.00
CA TYR A 378 -0.18 -11.72 30.04
C TYR A 378 1.17 -10.98 30.08
N GLY A 379 1.36 -10.05 31.02
CA GLY A 379 2.65 -9.40 31.27
C GLY A 379 3.13 -8.47 30.14
N PHE A 380 2.21 -7.86 29.38
CA PHE A 380 2.60 -6.90 28.35
C PHE A 380 3.24 -5.65 28.98
N LYS A 381 4.46 -5.30 28.56
CA LYS A 381 5.12 -4.05 28.96
C LYS A 381 4.35 -2.87 28.37
N SER A 382 4.17 -1.80 29.16
CA SER A 382 3.59 -0.56 28.62
C SER A 382 4.53 0.06 27.60
N ILE A 383 3.96 0.51 26.48
CA ILE A 383 4.71 1.01 25.34
C ILE A 383 4.78 2.54 25.35
N ILE A 384 3.86 3.20 26.07
CA ILE A 384 3.78 4.66 26.16
C ILE A 384 5.01 5.29 26.84
N ASN A 385 5.65 4.59 27.77
CA ASN A 385 6.76 5.14 28.56
C ASN A 385 8.16 4.79 28.04
N ASN A 386 8.29 3.92 27.03
CA ASN A 386 9.62 3.49 26.55
C ASN A 386 10.27 4.46 25.56
N ASN A 387 9.58 5.52 25.12
CA ASN A 387 10.15 6.53 24.22
C ASN A 387 10.89 7.66 24.95
N GLU A 388 10.87 7.71 26.29
CA GLU A 388 11.55 8.75 27.09
C GLU A 388 12.71 8.22 27.95
N THR A 389 12.91 6.90 28.05
CA THR A 389 13.93 6.32 28.95
C THR A 389 14.79 5.25 28.27
N GLU A 390 15.57 5.66 27.28
CA GLU A 390 16.89 5.07 27.03
C GLU A 390 17.91 6.21 26.85
N GLN A 391 18.07 7.00 27.92
CA GLN A 391 19.32 7.73 28.16
C GLN A 391 20.06 6.98 29.27
N ASP A 392 21.28 6.58 28.94
CA ASP A 392 22.37 6.17 29.83
C ASP A 392 22.11 5.06 30.85
N VAL A 393 22.53 3.84 30.49
CA VAL A 393 23.30 3.02 31.43
C VAL A 393 24.50 2.41 30.70
N THR A 394 25.58 3.19 30.66
CA THR A 394 26.95 2.66 30.59
C THR A 394 27.24 1.83 31.84
N ILE A 395 27.73 0.60 31.63
CA ILE A 395 28.75 -0.02 32.50
C ILE A 395 29.87 -0.51 31.59
#